data_AF-A0AAU1F5K0-F1
#
_entry.id   AF-A0AAU1F5K0-F1
#
_cell.length_a   1.000
_cell.length_b   1.000
_cell.length_c   1.000
_cell.angle_alpha   90.00
_cell.angle_beta   90.00
_cell.angle_gamma   90.00
#
_symmetry.space_group_name_H-M   'P 1'
#
loop_
_entity.id
_entity.type
_entity.pdbx_description
1 polymer ?
#
loop_
_entity_poly.entity_id
_entity_poly.type
_entity_poly.pdbx_seq_one_letter_code
_entity_poly.pdbx_strand_id
1 'polypeptide(L)'
;MFLDLGLHLLYEHHFAGASHRSVTSEIKLFRNLGPEDLMRHAALLIPDPAAAEQIDRQRWLDTWHHQSAFLEDLIAYLFRPAITVGRVRDVQVLLLAEAPGLTLGQLVREGTTAELRSTLDDPTVSLQTFLQAALPGHPLIREATETIENALLGMWASLYAAVFPAYGIELRPGFSWGDMARLFDTAIEGALLKARLHGDVPCLDNDDNVLAGAIFAMLPGLCDVAVGDIEHRTVRWPIRLEPGYQLALDAMLPQPPGRSVGRR
;
A
#
# COMPACT_ATOMS: atom_id res chain seq x y z
N MET A 1 -17.43 11.06 -4.48
CA MET A 1 -18.72 10.35 -4.42
C MET A 1 -18.92 9.37 -5.57
N PHE A 2 -19.05 9.79 -6.85
CA PHE A 2 -19.16 8.83 -7.98
C PHE A 2 -17.97 7.87 -8.10
N LEU A 3 -16.74 8.38 -7.96
CA LEU A 3 -15.53 7.55 -8.02
C LEU A 3 -15.45 6.58 -6.83
N ASP A 4 -15.78 7.05 -5.61
CA ASP A 4 -15.87 6.20 -4.42
C ASP A 4 -16.88 5.07 -4.58
N LEU A 5 -18.07 5.38 -5.09
CA LEU A 5 -19.10 4.39 -5.43
C LEU A 5 -18.62 3.42 -6.50
N GLY A 6 -17.88 3.91 -7.50
CA GLY A 6 -17.29 3.09 -8.55
C GLY A 6 -16.26 2.11 -7.99
N LEU A 7 -15.38 2.54 -7.07
CA LEU A 7 -14.40 1.66 -6.42
C LEU A 7 -15.09 0.65 -5.50
N HIS A 8 -16.10 1.08 -4.74
CA HIS A 8 -16.87 0.18 -3.89
C HIS A 8 -17.59 -0.89 -4.73
N LEU A 9 -18.25 -0.49 -5.82
CA LEU A 9 -18.86 -1.45 -6.75
C LEU A 9 -17.85 -2.41 -7.35
N LEU A 10 -16.68 -1.91 -7.76
CA LEU A 10 -15.63 -2.76 -8.32
C LEU A 10 -15.13 -3.77 -7.28
N TYR A 11 -14.95 -3.34 -6.03
CA TYR A 11 -14.56 -4.21 -4.92
C TYR A 11 -15.63 -5.27 -4.63
N GLU A 12 -16.89 -4.88 -4.49
CA GLU A 12 -18.00 -5.81 -4.24
C GLU A 12 -18.11 -6.90 -5.31
N HIS A 13 -17.98 -6.51 -6.58
CA HIS A 13 -18.10 -7.45 -7.70
C HIS A 13 -16.98 -8.48 -7.77
N HIS A 14 -15.75 -8.12 -7.39
CA HIS A 14 -14.58 -8.97 -7.56
C HIS A 14 -14.08 -9.63 -6.27
N PHE A 15 -14.41 -9.08 -5.11
CA PHE A 15 -13.90 -9.54 -3.81
C PHE A 15 -15.00 -9.93 -2.82
N ALA A 16 -16.01 -9.08 -2.58
CA ALA A 16 -17.02 -9.34 -1.55
C ALA A 16 -18.11 -10.34 -1.99
N GLY A 17 -18.45 -10.38 -3.28
CA GLY A 17 -19.54 -11.18 -3.84
C GLY A 17 -19.16 -12.57 -4.37
N ALA A 18 -17.93 -13.05 -4.19
CA ALA A 18 -17.39 -14.26 -4.83
C ALA A 18 -17.86 -15.61 -4.22
N SER A 19 -19.05 -15.64 -3.60
CA SER A 19 -19.78 -16.90 -3.41
C SER A 19 -20.54 -17.23 -4.71
N HIS A 20 -19.97 -18.10 -5.55
CA HIS A 20 -20.62 -18.75 -6.70
C HIS A 20 -20.95 -17.92 -7.96
N ARG A 21 -19.96 -17.30 -8.62
CA ARG A 21 -20.10 -17.02 -10.07
C ARG A 21 -18.89 -17.48 -10.86
N SER A 22 -19.13 -18.50 -11.69
CA SER A 22 -18.20 -19.03 -12.68
C SER A 22 -17.61 -17.90 -13.53
N VAL A 23 -16.27 -17.76 -13.49
CA VAL A 23 -15.50 -16.85 -14.35
C VAL A 23 -15.55 -17.39 -15.77
N THR A 24 -16.57 -16.99 -16.52
CA THR A 24 -16.60 -17.16 -17.98
C THR A 24 -16.57 -15.79 -18.65
N SER A 25 -15.48 -15.55 -19.38
CA SER A 25 -15.16 -14.47 -20.34
C SER A 25 -14.42 -13.22 -19.83
N GLU A 26 -13.22 -13.03 -20.39
CA GLU A 26 -12.22 -11.96 -20.22
C GLU A 26 -12.65 -10.53 -20.67
N ILE A 27 -13.94 -10.19 -20.82
CA ILE A 27 -14.33 -8.90 -21.46
C ILE A 27 -15.25 -8.03 -20.58
N LYS A 28 -15.38 -8.29 -19.28
CA LYS A 28 -16.38 -7.57 -18.44
C LYS A 28 -15.88 -7.03 -17.10
N LEU A 29 -14.58 -6.74 -16.98
CA LEU A 29 -13.99 -6.16 -15.75
C LEU A 29 -14.76 -4.94 -15.23
N PHE A 30 -15.23 -4.08 -16.14
CA PHE A 30 -15.93 -2.83 -15.81
C PHE A 30 -17.39 -2.77 -16.29
N ARG A 31 -18.00 -3.90 -16.68
CA ARG A 31 -19.33 -3.88 -17.33
C ARG A 31 -20.43 -3.28 -16.44
N ASN A 32 -20.28 -3.38 -15.12
CA ASN A 32 -21.28 -2.95 -14.14
C ASN A 32 -20.94 -1.59 -13.51
N LEU A 33 -20.22 -0.74 -14.25
CA LEU A 33 -19.81 0.60 -13.83
C LEU A 33 -20.41 1.68 -14.73
N GLY A 34 -21.66 1.49 -15.16
CA GLY A 34 -22.43 2.51 -15.84
C GLY A 34 -23.14 3.47 -14.87
N PRO A 35 -23.68 4.60 -15.35
CA PRO A 35 -24.43 5.55 -14.52
C PRO A 35 -25.60 4.88 -13.79
N GLU A 36 -26.35 4.00 -14.46
CA GLU A 36 -27.49 3.29 -13.86
C GLU A 36 -27.07 2.36 -12.71
N ASP A 37 -25.89 1.72 -12.83
CA ASP A 37 -25.37 0.84 -11.80
C ASP A 37 -24.90 1.64 -10.58
N LEU A 38 -24.24 2.78 -10.81
CA LEU A 38 -23.82 3.71 -9.76
C LEU A 38 -25.02 4.28 -9.00
N MET A 39 -26.08 4.68 -9.70
CA MET A 39 -27.31 5.19 -9.09
C MET A 39 -28.02 4.11 -8.26
N ARG A 40 -28.16 2.89 -8.82
CA ARG A 40 -28.75 1.76 -8.10
C ARG A 40 -27.96 1.45 -6.83
N HIS A 41 -26.64 1.51 -6.90
CA HIS A 41 -25.78 1.25 -5.76
C HIS A 41 -25.81 2.36 -4.72
N ALA A 42 -25.84 3.63 -5.16
CA ALA A 42 -26.01 4.78 -4.29
C ALA A 42 -27.29 4.70 -3.46
N ALA A 43 -28.41 4.29 -4.08
CA ALA A 43 -29.69 4.10 -3.41
C ALA A 43 -29.67 3.00 -2.34
N LEU A 44 -28.73 2.05 -2.41
CA LEU A 44 -28.57 0.99 -1.40
C LEU A 44 -27.64 1.42 -0.26
N LEU A 45 -26.59 2.17 -0.55
CA LEU A 45 -25.54 2.50 0.43
C LEU A 45 -25.75 3.82 1.16
N ILE A 46 -26.38 4.82 0.52
CA ILE A 46 -26.54 6.15 1.08
C ILE A 46 -27.87 6.19 1.85
N PRO A 47 -27.86 6.29 3.21
CA PRO A 47 -29.08 6.22 4.01
C PRO A 47 -30.00 7.42 3.81
N ASP A 48 -29.46 8.57 3.43
CA ASP A 48 -30.20 9.79 3.13
C ASP A 48 -30.68 9.79 1.67
N PRO A 49 -31.99 9.65 1.40
CA PRO A 49 -32.52 9.65 0.04
C PRO A 49 -32.20 10.93 -0.74
N ALA A 50 -32.17 12.09 -0.06
CA ALA A 50 -31.85 13.36 -0.72
C ALA A 50 -30.38 13.44 -1.16
N ALA A 51 -29.47 12.80 -0.42
CA ALA A 51 -28.07 12.67 -0.82
C ALA A 51 -27.89 11.61 -1.91
N ALA A 52 -28.67 10.52 -1.89
CA ALA A 52 -28.68 9.51 -2.95
C ALA A 52 -29.18 10.10 -4.27
N GLU A 53 -30.21 10.96 -4.24
CA GLU A 53 -30.76 11.63 -5.43
C GLU A 53 -29.77 12.64 -6.06
N GLN A 54 -28.77 13.12 -5.32
CA GLN A 54 -27.68 13.95 -5.89
C GLN A 54 -26.69 13.15 -6.75
N ILE A 55 -26.77 11.82 -6.72
CA ILE A 55 -26.14 10.90 -7.66
C ILE A 55 -27.16 10.61 -8.75
N ASP A 56 -27.21 11.49 -9.74
CA ASP A 56 -28.12 11.35 -10.88
C ASP A 56 -27.38 11.20 -12.21
N ARG A 57 -28.11 10.65 -13.19
CA ARG A 57 -27.60 10.36 -14.52
C ARG A 57 -27.15 11.62 -15.27
N GLN A 58 -27.86 12.74 -15.10
CA GLN A 58 -27.54 13.97 -15.81
C GLN A 58 -26.20 14.50 -15.32
N ARG A 59 -25.99 14.56 -14.01
CA ARG A 59 -24.71 14.98 -13.42
C ARG A 59 -23.54 14.09 -13.84
N TRP A 60 -23.76 12.77 -13.94
CA TRP A 60 -22.75 11.85 -14.45
C TRP A 60 -22.41 12.16 -15.92
N LEU A 61 -23.44 12.34 -16.77
CA LEU A 61 -23.27 12.67 -18.19
C LEU A 61 -22.63 14.04 -18.40
N ASP A 62 -22.91 15.01 -17.53
CA ASP A 62 -22.32 16.34 -17.56
C ASP A 62 -20.83 16.32 -17.18
N THR A 63 -20.40 15.32 -16.40
CA THR A 63 -19.01 15.19 -15.93
C THR A 63 -18.15 14.41 -16.94
N TRP A 64 -18.60 13.25 -17.40
CA TRP A 64 -17.77 12.34 -18.22
C TRP A 64 -18.24 12.17 -19.66
N HIS A 65 -19.51 12.47 -19.96
CA HIS A 65 -20.19 12.24 -21.24
C HIS A 65 -20.29 10.76 -21.68
N HIS A 66 -19.25 9.95 -21.47
CA HIS A 66 -19.12 8.56 -21.87
C HIS A 66 -18.45 7.71 -20.79
N GLN A 67 -18.71 6.40 -20.80
CA GLN A 67 -18.23 5.49 -19.76
C GLN A 67 -16.71 5.34 -19.74
N SER A 68 -16.05 5.40 -20.91
CA SER A 68 -14.58 5.32 -20.98
C SER A 68 -13.90 6.43 -20.19
N ALA A 69 -14.38 7.68 -20.29
CA ALA A 69 -13.84 8.81 -19.55
C ALA A 69 -14.01 8.64 -18.04
N PHE A 70 -15.15 8.10 -17.60
CA PHE A 70 -15.36 7.75 -16.19
C PHE A 70 -14.37 6.66 -15.72
N LEU A 71 -14.09 5.65 -16.56
CA LEU A 71 -13.16 4.58 -16.20
C LEU A 71 -11.71 5.07 -16.13
N GLU A 72 -11.29 5.96 -17.03
CA GLU A 72 -9.97 6.59 -16.98
C GLU A 72 -9.79 7.38 -15.66
N ASP A 73 -10.78 8.20 -15.29
CA ASP A 73 -10.78 8.92 -14.02
C ASP A 73 -10.83 7.99 -12.81
N LEU A 74 -11.59 6.89 -12.89
CA LEU A 74 -11.66 5.90 -11.81
C LEU A 74 -10.31 5.21 -11.59
N ILE A 75 -9.60 4.87 -12.66
CA ILE A 75 -8.23 4.32 -12.59
C ILE A 75 -7.29 5.37 -11.99
N ALA A 76 -7.29 6.61 -12.51
CA ALA A 76 -6.45 7.68 -11.97
C ALA A 76 -6.74 7.93 -10.47
N TYR A 77 -8.02 7.87 -10.08
CA TYR A 77 -8.46 8.02 -8.70
C TYR A 77 -7.99 6.89 -7.80
N LEU A 78 -8.08 5.63 -8.26
CA LEU A 78 -7.62 4.44 -7.53
C LEU A 78 -6.10 4.45 -7.30
N PHE A 79 -5.34 4.88 -8.31
CA PHE A 79 -3.88 4.94 -8.26
C PHE A 79 -3.34 6.28 -7.74
N ARG A 80 -4.14 7.06 -7.00
CA ARG A 80 -3.65 8.29 -6.37
C ARG A 80 -2.56 7.95 -5.33
N PRO A 81 -1.33 8.50 -5.44
CA PRO A 81 -0.24 8.13 -4.54
C PRO A 81 -0.54 8.39 -3.07
N ALA A 82 -1.35 9.41 -2.76
CA ALA A 82 -1.63 9.84 -1.40
C ALA A 82 -2.18 8.74 -0.48
N ILE A 83 -2.96 7.79 -1.01
CA ILE A 83 -3.47 6.67 -0.18
C ILE A 83 -2.33 5.71 0.16
N THR A 84 -1.67 5.16 -0.86
CA THR A 84 -0.64 4.13 -0.68
C THR A 84 0.56 4.67 0.10
N VAL A 85 0.96 5.92 -0.16
CA VAL A 85 2.01 6.61 0.58
C VAL A 85 1.61 6.83 2.04
N GLY A 86 0.35 7.22 2.30
CA GLY A 86 -0.16 7.38 3.65
C GLY A 86 -0.09 6.09 4.46
N ARG A 87 -0.49 4.96 3.87
CA ARG A 87 -0.41 3.63 4.49
C ARG A 87 1.02 3.27 4.89
N VAL A 88 1.96 3.34 3.93
CA VAL A 88 3.37 2.99 4.20
C VAL A 88 3.95 3.92 5.25
N ARG A 89 3.65 5.22 5.19
CA ARG A 89 4.09 6.17 6.21
C ARG A 89 3.63 5.76 7.61
N ASP A 90 2.37 5.36 7.77
CA ASP A 90 1.84 5.00 9.08
C ASP A 90 2.57 3.77 9.66
N VAL A 91 2.94 2.80 8.81
CA VAL A 91 3.83 1.69 9.19
C VAL A 91 5.21 2.20 9.60
N GLN A 92 5.83 3.08 8.82
CA GLN A 92 7.18 3.60 9.13
C GLN A 92 7.22 4.40 10.44
N VAL A 93 6.20 5.22 10.71
CA VAL A 93 6.09 5.98 11.96
C VAL A 93 6.01 5.05 13.17
N LEU A 94 5.21 3.99 13.08
CA LEU A 94 5.13 2.98 14.13
C LEU A 94 6.49 2.32 14.37
N LEU A 95 7.14 1.86 13.30
CA LEU A 95 8.45 1.21 13.40
C LEU A 95 9.54 2.12 13.97
N LEU A 96 9.56 3.39 13.58
CA LEU A 96 10.50 4.37 14.13
C LEU A 96 10.29 4.62 15.63
N ALA A 97 9.04 4.66 16.07
CA ALA A 97 8.70 4.86 17.48
C ALA A 97 9.11 3.66 18.35
N GLU A 98 8.96 2.44 17.83
CA GLU A 98 9.25 1.20 18.56
C GLU A 98 10.72 0.77 18.48
N ALA A 99 11.42 1.10 17.38
CA ALA A 99 12.79 0.66 17.13
C ALA A 99 13.76 0.81 18.32
N PRO A 100 13.77 1.89 19.12
CA PRO A 100 14.67 1.99 20.27
C PRO A 100 14.50 0.90 21.33
N GLY A 101 13.31 0.28 21.41
CA GLY A 101 12.99 -0.77 22.39
C GLY A 101 13.14 -2.20 21.86
N LEU A 102 13.45 -2.39 20.58
CA LEU A 102 13.50 -3.69 19.92
C LEU A 102 14.94 -4.11 19.60
N THR A 103 15.19 -5.42 19.51
CA THR A 103 16.35 -5.92 18.77
C THR A 103 16.11 -5.80 17.26
N LEU A 104 17.16 -5.87 16.45
CA LEU A 104 17.04 -5.84 14.99
C LEU A 104 16.20 -7.03 14.48
N GLY A 105 16.37 -8.22 15.07
CA GLY A 105 15.52 -9.38 14.79
C GLY A 105 14.03 -9.11 15.05
N GLN A 106 13.70 -8.53 16.20
CA GLN A 106 12.34 -8.15 16.53
C GLN A 106 11.80 -7.07 15.59
N LEU A 107 12.58 -6.03 15.31
CA LEU A 107 12.18 -4.96 14.40
C LEU A 107 11.88 -5.48 12.99
N VAL A 108 12.68 -6.42 12.47
CA VAL A 108 12.41 -7.05 11.17
C VAL A 108 11.08 -7.82 11.21
N ARG A 109 10.82 -8.62 12.24
CA ARG A 109 9.56 -9.38 12.37
C ARG A 109 8.34 -8.49 12.50
N GLU A 110 8.41 -7.47 13.35
CA GLU A 110 7.32 -6.50 13.54
C GLU A 110 7.09 -5.70 12.26
N GLY A 111 8.16 -5.26 11.59
CA GLY A 111 8.10 -4.54 10.33
C GLY A 111 7.47 -5.32 9.19
N THR A 112 7.89 -6.56 8.97
CA THR A 112 7.31 -7.40 7.91
C THR A 112 5.87 -7.76 8.22
N THR A 113 5.53 -8.03 9.48
CA THR A 113 4.16 -8.31 9.90
C THR A 113 3.25 -7.09 9.71
N ALA A 114 3.70 -5.91 10.13
CA ALA A 114 2.96 -4.66 9.96
C ALA A 114 2.73 -4.32 8.48
N GLU A 115 3.76 -4.47 7.64
CA GLU A 115 3.65 -4.18 6.22
C GLU A 115 2.75 -5.18 5.49
N LEU A 116 2.92 -6.49 5.73
CA LEU A 116 2.07 -7.52 5.14
C LEU A 116 0.61 -7.33 5.53
N ARG A 117 0.33 -7.14 6.83
CA ARG A 117 -1.03 -6.93 7.33
C ARG A 117 -1.66 -5.67 6.75
N SER A 118 -0.95 -4.53 6.80
CA SER A 118 -1.48 -3.28 6.27
C SER A 118 -1.79 -3.36 4.77
N THR A 119 -1.06 -4.19 4.03
CA THR A 119 -1.27 -4.41 2.59
C THR A 119 -2.42 -5.39 2.31
N LEU A 120 -2.53 -6.48 3.07
CA LEU A 120 -3.59 -7.47 2.91
C LEU A 120 -4.96 -6.94 3.33
N ASP A 121 -4.99 -6.10 4.37
CA ASP A 121 -6.23 -5.52 4.91
C ASP A 121 -6.71 -4.30 4.09
N ASP A 122 -5.91 -3.80 3.14
CA ASP A 122 -6.27 -2.63 2.34
C ASP A 122 -7.02 -3.01 1.05
N PRO A 123 -8.33 -2.66 0.93
CA PRO A 123 -9.11 -2.94 -0.27
C PRO A 123 -8.62 -2.17 -1.50
N THR A 124 -8.00 -1.00 -1.30
CA THR A 124 -7.40 -0.19 -2.38
C THR A 124 -6.23 -0.93 -3.00
N VAL A 125 -5.32 -1.47 -2.18
CA VAL A 125 -4.17 -2.22 -2.68
C VAL A 125 -4.62 -3.50 -3.39
N SER A 126 -5.64 -4.18 -2.85
CA SER A 126 -6.23 -5.35 -3.51
C SER A 126 -6.79 -5.03 -4.90
N LEU A 127 -7.51 -3.91 -5.05
CA LEU A 127 -8.00 -3.43 -6.34
C LEU A 127 -6.85 -3.03 -7.29
N GLN A 128 -5.83 -2.34 -6.80
CA GLN A 128 -4.65 -1.97 -7.59
C GLN A 128 -3.95 -3.21 -8.15
N THR A 129 -3.65 -4.20 -7.28
CA THR A 129 -3.03 -5.47 -7.69
C THR A 129 -3.90 -6.21 -8.72
N PHE A 130 -5.21 -6.25 -8.52
CA PHE A 130 -6.14 -6.88 -9.46
C PHE A 130 -6.10 -6.22 -10.84
N LEU A 131 -6.14 -4.88 -10.90
CA LEU A 131 -6.10 -4.17 -12.17
C LEU A 131 -4.74 -4.28 -12.87
N GLN A 132 -3.64 -4.26 -12.13
CA GLN A 132 -2.29 -4.51 -12.67
C GLN A 132 -2.21 -5.90 -13.30
N ALA A 133 -2.71 -6.94 -12.61
CA ALA A 133 -2.71 -8.31 -13.12
C ALA A 133 -3.65 -8.50 -14.32
N ALA A 134 -4.82 -7.85 -14.31
CA ALA A 134 -5.82 -7.98 -15.36
C ALA A 134 -5.49 -7.17 -16.61
N LEU A 135 -4.78 -6.04 -16.47
CA LEU A 135 -4.49 -5.08 -17.54
C LEU A 135 -3.01 -4.64 -17.56
N PRO A 136 -2.05 -5.59 -17.64
CA PRO A 136 -0.62 -5.28 -17.48
C PRO A 136 -0.06 -4.35 -18.57
N GLY A 137 -0.68 -4.32 -19.74
CA GLY A 137 -0.29 -3.46 -20.87
C GLY A 137 -0.96 -2.08 -20.89
N HIS A 138 -1.85 -1.77 -19.94
CA HIS A 138 -2.60 -0.52 -19.97
C HIS A 138 -1.71 0.68 -19.57
N PRO A 139 -1.52 1.69 -20.43
CA PRO A 139 -0.54 2.77 -20.19
C PRO A 139 -0.74 3.50 -18.86
N LEU A 140 -1.98 3.91 -18.53
CA LEU A 140 -2.28 4.61 -17.27
C LEU A 140 -1.96 3.79 -16.03
N ILE A 141 -2.23 2.47 -16.05
CA ILE A 141 -1.97 1.59 -14.90
C ILE A 141 -0.46 1.42 -14.73
N ARG A 142 0.27 1.21 -15.83
CA ARG A 142 1.72 1.06 -15.80
C ARG A 142 2.41 2.32 -15.27
N GLU A 143 2.08 3.49 -15.83
CA GLU A 143 2.66 4.76 -15.39
C GLU A 143 2.37 5.07 -13.92
N ALA A 144 1.13 4.84 -13.49
CA ALA A 144 0.74 5.09 -12.11
C ALA A 144 1.40 4.09 -11.14
N THR A 145 1.55 2.83 -11.54
CA THR A 145 2.25 1.80 -10.77
C THR A 145 3.73 2.15 -10.62
N GLU A 146 4.42 2.48 -11.72
CA GLU A 146 5.82 2.92 -11.69
C GLU A 146 6.01 4.15 -10.78
N THR A 147 5.06 5.09 -10.80
CA THR A 147 5.09 6.28 -9.94
C THR A 147 4.98 5.92 -8.46
N ILE A 148 4.02 5.05 -8.11
CA ILE A 148 3.81 4.60 -6.73
C ILE A 148 5.02 3.79 -6.25
N GLU A 149 5.46 2.78 -7.00
CA GLU A 149 6.60 1.93 -6.65
C GLU A 149 7.85 2.75 -6.38
N ASN A 150 8.20 3.70 -7.27
CA ASN A 150 9.36 4.56 -7.06
C ASN A 150 9.26 5.40 -5.77
N ALA A 151 8.06 5.88 -5.44
CA ALA A 151 7.83 6.60 -4.19
C ALA A 151 8.00 5.68 -2.97
N LEU A 152 7.41 4.48 -3.00
CA LEU A 152 7.47 3.53 -1.88
C LEU A 152 8.91 3.01 -1.67
N LEU A 153 9.61 2.66 -2.74
CA LEU A 153 11.03 2.25 -2.67
C LEU A 153 11.89 3.36 -2.06
N GLY A 154 11.65 4.62 -2.43
CA GLY A 154 12.33 5.77 -1.85
C GLY A 154 12.07 5.93 -0.34
N MET A 155 10.81 5.75 0.09
CA MET A 155 10.43 5.78 1.50
C MET A 155 11.10 4.66 2.30
N TRP A 156 11.09 3.43 1.80
CA TRP A 156 11.71 2.29 2.48
C TRP A 156 13.23 2.41 2.54
N ALA A 157 13.87 2.80 1.44
CA ALA A 157 15.32 3.04 1.42
C ALA A 157 15.73 4.12 2.44
N SER A 158 14.93 5.18 2.58
CA SER A 158 15.16 6.24 3.57
C SER A 158 15.03 5.73 5.01
N LEU A 159 14.02 4.91 5.29
CA LEU A 159 13.86 4.27 6.60
C LEU A 159 15.07 3.39 6.92
N TYR A 160 15.50 2.53 5.99
CA TYR A 160 16.66 1.65 6.20
C TYR A 160 17.93 2.46 6.47
N ALA A 161 18.16 3.52 5.68
CA ALA A 161 19.29 4.42 5.86
C ALA A 161 19.31 5.12 7.24
N ALA A 162 18.16 5.38 7.83
CA ALA A 162 18.07 5.99 9.16
C ALA A 162 18.23 4.96 10.29
N VAL A 163 17.59 3.79 10.13
CA VAL A 163 17.44 2.82 11.21
C VAL A 163 18.63 1.86 11.29
N PHE A 164 19.06 1.29 10.17
CA PHE A 164 20.08 0.23 10.19
C PHE A 164 21.42 0.71 10.75
N PRO A 165 21.93 1.92 10.42
CA PRO A 165 23.12 2.46 11.07
C PRO A 165 22.96 2.61 12.59
N ALA A 166 21.76 2.91 13.09
CA ALA A 166 21.51 2.98 14.53
C ALA A 166 21.76 1.64 15.23
N TYR A 167 21.57 0.51 14.54
CA TYR A 167 21.91 -0.85 15.00
C TYR A 167 23.37 -1.26 14.70
N GLY A 168 24.19 -0.32 14.21
CA GLY A 168 25.56 -0.58 13.77
C GLY A 168 25.63 -1.49 12.56
N ILE A 169 24.64 -1.43 11.67
CA ILE A 169 24.60 -2.16 10.41
C ILE A 169 25.10 -1.21 9.31
N GLU A 170 26.07 -1.69 8.54
CA GLU A 170 26.62 -0.99 7.39
C GLU A 170 26.38 -1.81 6.12
N LEU A 171 26.12 -1.13 5.01
CA LEU A 171 26.03 -1.78 3.70
C LEU A 171 27.41 -2.28 3.25
N ARG A 172 27.44 -3.42 2.58
CA ARG A 172 28.64 -3.89 1.90
C ARG A 172 28.95 -3.00 0.68
N PRO A 173 30.23 -2.89 0.29
CA PRO A 173 30.61 -2.15 -0.92
C PRO A 173 29.85 -2.64 -2.15
N GLY A 174 29.32 -1.70 -2.93
CA GLY A 174 28.58 -1.99 -4.17
C GLY A 174 27.06 -2.10 -4.01
N PHE A 175 26.54 -2.06 -2.79
CA PHE A 175 25.09 -1.99 -2.53
C PHE A 175 24.66 -0.60 -2.05
N SER A 176 23.44 -0.23 -2.38
CA SER A 176 22.75 0.95 -1.86
C SER A 176 21.51 0.56 -1.06
N TRP A 177 20.99 1.48 -0.25
CA TRP A 177 19.71 1.30 0.45
C TRP A 177 18.54 1.13 -0.53
N GLY A 178 18.66 1.71 -1.74
CA GLY A 178 17.69 1.51 -2.82
C GLY A 178 17.70 0.08 -3.36
N ASP A 179 18.87 -0.54 -3.50
CA ASP A 179 18.97 -1.94 -3.93
C ASP A 179 18.35 -2.87 -2.88
N MET A 180 18.61 -2.61 -1.60
CA MET A 180 17.98 -3.32 -0.51
C MET A 180 16.46 -3.17 -0.53
N ALA A 181 15.95 -1.95 -0.73
CA ALA A 181 14.51 -1.72 -0.84
C ALA A 181 13.89 -2.51 -1.99
N ARG A 182 14.52 -2.53 -3.17
CA ARG A 182 14.03 -3.33 -4.31
C ARG A 182 14.01 -4.83 -4.02
N LEU A 183 15.05 -5.36 -3.38
CA LEU A 183 15.11 -6.78 -3.02
C LEU A 183 14.03 -7.15 -2.01
N PHE A 184 13.81 -6.33 -0.99
CA PHE A 184 12.78 -6.56 0.01
C PHE A 184 11.38 -6.40 -0.59
N ASP A 185 11.19 -5.41 -1.47
CA ASP A 185 9.95 -5.18 -2.22
C ASP A 185 9.58 -6.40 -3.09
N THR A 186 10.56 -6.96 -3.80
CA THR A 186 10.36 -8.20 -4.58
C THR A 186 9.95 -9.38 -3.69
N ALA A 187 10.57 -9.51 -2.50
CA ALA A 187 10.25 -10.57 -1.56
C ALA A 187 8.85 -10.41 -0.97
N ILE A 188 8.42 -9.18 -0.66
CA ILE A 188 7.07 -8.93 -0.14
C ILE A 188 6.01 -9.19 -1.20
N GLU A 189 6.22 -8.82 -2.47
CA GLU A 189 5.29 -9.15 -3.54
C GLU A 189 5.05 -10.67 -3.64
N GLY A 190 6.12 -11.46 -3.56
CA GLY A 190 6.05 -12.91 -3.53
C GLY A 190 5.28 -13.44 -2.31
N ALA A 191 5.53 -12.88 -1.12
CA ALA A 191 4.83 -13.25 0.11
C ALA A 191 3.34 -12.89 0.05
N LEU A 192 3.00 -11.69 -0.44
CA LEU A 192 1.62 -11.21 -0.60
C LEU A 192 0.84 -12.06 -1.61
N LEU A 193 1.46 -12.42 -2.74
CA LEU A 193 0.85 -13.31 -3.72
C LEU A 193 0.48 -14.65 -3.07
N LYS A 194 1.41 -15.25 -2.31
CA LYS A 194 1.16 -16.49 -1.58
C LYS A 194 0.08 -16.33 -0.51
N ALA A 195 0.11 -15.24 0.25
CA ALA A 195 -0.88 -14.98 1.28
C ALA A 195 -2.30 -14.89 0.71
N ARG A 196 -2.48 -14.19 -0.42
CA ARG A 196 -3.77 -14.10 -1.11
C ARG A 196 -4.25 -15.44 -1.67
N LEU A 197 -3.35 -16.30 -2.12
CA LEU A 197 -3.71 -17.64 -2.65
C LEU A 197 -4.13 -18.62 -1.56
N HIS A 198 -3.54 -18.54 -0.38
CA HIS A 198 -3.79 -19.48 0.72
C HIS A 198 -4.75 -18.95 1.79
N GLY A 199 -5.03 -17.64 1.78
CA GLY A 199 -5.88 -16.98 2.78
C GLY A 199 -5.18 -16.72 4.12
N ASP A 200 -3.87 -16.93 4.19
CA ASP A 200 -3.06 -16.72 5.40
C ASP A 200 -1.62 -16.37 5.04
N VAL A 201 -0.92 -15.65 5.92
CA VAL A 201 0.48 -15.26 5.72
C VAL A 201 1.36 -16.52 5.75
N PRO A 202 2.19 -16.77 4.72
CA PRO A 202 3.05 -17.94 4.71
C PRO A 202 4.12 -17.81 5.81
N CYS A 203 4.28 -18.85 6.62
CA CYS A 203 5.27 -18.95 7.67
C CYS A 203 6.30 -20.06 7.42
N LEU A 204 7.46 -19.92 8.04
CA LEU A 204 8.51 -20.93 8.12
C LEU A 204 8.25 -21.88 9.31
N ASP A 205 9.04 -22.96 9.42
CA ASP A 205 8.94 -23.93 10.51
C ASP A 205 9.22 -23.34 11.91
N ASN A 206 9.81 -22.14 11.98
CA ASN A 206 10.09 -21.41 13.21
C ASN A 206 9.04 -20.33 13.53
N ASP A 207 7.87 -20.38 12.88
CA ASP A 207 6.75 -19.44 12.99
C ASP A 207 7.02 -18.02 12.46
N ASP A 208 8.22 -17.70 11.98
CA ASP A 208 8.47 -16.44 11.30
C ASP A 208 7.73 -16.40 9.96
N ASN A 209 7.16 -15.25 9.62
CA ASN A 209 6.63 -15.06 8.26
C ASN A 209 7.78 -15.18 7.23
N VAL A 210 7.46 -15.72 6.05
CA VAL A 210 8.46 -16.01 5.00
C VAL A 210 9.23 -14.76 4.58
N LEU A 211 8.62 -13.57 4.66
CA LEU A 211 9.30 -12.31 4.36
C LEU A 211 10.40 -11.99 5.38
N ALA A 212 10.13 -12.15 6.69
CA ALA A 212 11.15 -11.99 7.74
C ALA A 212 12.30 -12.96 7.52
N GLY A 213 12.00 -14.24 7.26
CA GLY A 213 13.00 -15.25 6.95
C GLY A 213 13.84 -14.91 5.71
N ALA A 214 13.21 -14.43 4.65
CA ALA A 214 13.91 -13.97 3.45
C ALA A 214 14.83 -12.77 3.75
N ILE A 215 14.36 -11.79 4.52
CA ILE A 215 15.18 -10.65 4.95
C ILE A 215 16.38 -11.13 5.77
N PHE A 216 16.18 -12.02 6.76
CA PHE A 216 17.29 -12.58 7.54
C PHE A 216 18.33 -13.30 6.68
N ALA A 217 17.89 -14.03 5.65
CA ALA A 217 18.79 -14.69 4.71
C ALA A 217 19.54 -13.70 3.80
N MET A 218 18.91 -12.59 3.41
CA MET A 218 19.50 -11.57 2.53
C MET A 218 20.48 -10.64 3.27
N LEU A 219 20.19 -10.28 4.52
CA LEU A 219 20.94 -9.27 5.28
C LEU A 219 22.46 -9.49 5.29
N PRO A 220 23.02 -10.69 5.56
CA PRO A 220 24.46 -10.90 5.55
C PRO A 220 25.11 -10.69 4.16
N GLY A 221 24.35 -10.88 3.08
CA GLY A 221 24.80 -10.63 1.71
C GLY A 221 24.80 -9.16 1.33
N LEU A 222 23.95 -8.35 1.97
CA LEU A 222 23.79 -6.92 1.71
C LEU A 222 24.57 -6.03 2.70
N CYS A 223 24.79 -6.53 3.92
CA CYS A 223 25.35 -5.79 5.04
C CYS A 223 26.52 -6.51 5.70
N ASP A 224 27.35 -5.74 6.41
CA ASP A 224 28.41 -6.28 7.26
C ASP A 224 27.83 -6.74 8.61
N VAL A 225 27.10 -7.85 8.58
CA VAL A 225 26.47 -8.47 9.76
C VAL A 225 26.51 -9.99 9.65
N ALA A 226 26.86 -10.67 10.75
CA ALA A 226 26.77 -12.12 10.83
C ALA A 226 25.34 -12.55 11.14
N VAL A 227 24.88 -13.68 10.56
CA VAL A 227 23.53 -14.22 10.79
C VAL A 227 23.17 -14.29 12.27
N GLY A 228 24.09 -14.81 13.10
CA GLY A 228 23.87 -14.98 14.54
C GLY A 228 23.77 -13.67 15.33
N ASP A 229 24.21 -12.55 14.76
CA ASP A 229 24.15 -11.25 15.44
C ASP A 229 22.81 -10.53 15.23
N ILE A 230 22.11 -10.82 14.13
CA ILE A 230 20.92 -10.07 13.71
C ILE A 230 19.85 -10.11 14.82
N GLU A 231 19.65 -11.29 15.40
CA GLU A 231 18.61 -11.53 16.40
C GLU A 231 18.74 -10.66 17.66
N HIS A 232 19.98 -10.34 18.04
CA HIS A 232 20.30 -9.76 19.34
C HIS A 232 20.85 -8.34 19.28
N ARG A 233 21.05 -7.78 18.08
CA ARG A 233 21.55 -6.41 17.94
C ARG A 233 20.53 -5.42 18.46
N THR A 234 20.94 -4.60 19.42
CA THR A 234 20.17 -3.47 19.93
C THR A 234 20.65 -2.17 19.30
N VAL A 235 19.84 -1.13 19.40
CA VAL A 235 20.22 0.23 19.01
C VAL A 235 21.50 0.65 19.78
N ARG A 236 22.51 1.07 19.01
CA ARG A 236 23.80 1.58 19.49
C ARG A 236 23.87 3.09 19.43
N TRP A 237 23.23 3.69 18.42
CA TRP A 237 23.28 5.13 18.16
C TRP A 237 21.86 5.71 18.04
N PRO A 238 21.65 7.01 18.31
CA PRO A 238 20.35 7.62 18.07
C PRO A 238 19.95 7.49 16.60
N ILE A 239 18.69 7.12 16.33
CA ILE A 239 18.13 7.11 14.99
C ILE A 239 18.09 8.55 14.48
N ARG A 240 18.75 8.81 13.34
CA ARG A 240 18.81 10.13 12.72
C ARG A 240 18.00 10.11 11.45
N LEU A 241 16.96 10.94 11.42
CA LEU A 241 16.15 11.15 10.24
C LEU A 241 16.77 12.28 9.43
N GLU A 242 17.01 12.04 8.13
CA GLU A 242 17.43 13.09 7.22
C GLU A 242 16.38 14.23 7.22
N PRO A 243 16.77 15.51 7.23
CA PRO A 243 15.82 16.62 7.32
C PRO A 243 14.72 16.57 6.24
N GLY A 244 15.06 16.12 5.02
CA GLY A 244 14.09 15.95 3.93
C GLY A 244 13.10 14.81 4.18
N TYR A 245 13.52 13.75 4.87
CA TYR A 245 12.65 12.63 5.25
C TYR A 245 11.75 13.03 6.43
N GLN A 246 12.27 13.74 7.43
CA GLN A 246 11.46 14.29 8.52
C GLN A 246 10.41 15.27 8.00
N LEU A 247 10.79 16.20 7.10
CA LEU A 247 9.86 17.12 6.47
C LEU A 247 8.80 16.39 5.63
N ALA A 248 9.17 15.32 4.93
CA ALA A 248 8.22 14.50 4.18
C ALA A 248 7.23 13.78 5.11
N LEU A 249 7.72 13.20 6.21
CA LEU A 249 6.86 12.61 7.25
C LEU A 249 5.90 13.65 7.84
N ASP A 250 6.43 14.81 8.23
CA ASP A 250 5.68 15.89 8.89
C ASP A 250 4.67 16.58 7.96
N ALA A 251 5.04 16.85 6.70
CA ALA A 251 4.16 17.48 5.71
C ALA A 251 2.98 16.58 5.32
N MET A 252 3.13 15.27 5.52
CA MET A 252 2.09 14.30 5.22
C MET A 252 1.16 14.06 6.42
N LEU A 253 1.55 14.40 7.66
CA LEU A 253 0.67 14.28 8.83
C LEU A 253 -0.61 15.10 8.60
N PRO A 254 -1.81 14.55 8.93
CA PRO A 254 -3.02 15.33 8.89
C PRO A 254 -2.84 16.55 9.81
N GLN A 255 -2.91 17.75 9.23
CA GLN A 255 -2.90 18.98 10.01
C GLN A 255 -4.01 18.86 11.07
N PRO A 256 -3.73 19.10 12.36
CA PRO A 256 -4.77 19.10 13.37
C PRO A 256 -5.85 20.08 12.90
N PRO A 257 -7.16 19.74 13.05
CA PRO A 257 -8.23 20.60 12.59
C PRO A 257 -8.00 22.00 13.15
N GLY A 258 -7.65 22.93 12.25
CA GLY A 258 -7.26 24.26 12.64
C GLY A 258 -8.37 24.86 13.48
N ARG A 259 -8.04 25.25 14.71
CA ARG A 259 -8.93 26.10 15.51
C ARG A 259 -9.30 27.28 14.64
N SER A 260 -10.56 27.33 14.23
CA SER A 260 -11.15 28.49 13.57
C SER A 260 -10.95 29.68 14.50
N VAL A 261 -9.95 30.51 14.20
CA VAL A 261 -9.80 31.81 14.83
C VAL A 261 -10.99 32.62 14.33
N GLY A 262 -12.02 32.71 15.18
CA GLY A 262 -13.18 33.55 14.94
C GLY A 262 -12.72 34.97 14.68
N ARG A 263 -12.91 35.42 13.43
CA ARG A 263 -12.91 36.85 13.13
C ARG A 263 -14.23 37.41 13.66
N ARG A 264 -14.11 38.28 14.67
CA ARG A 264 -15.12 39.29 15.00
C ARG A 264 -15.09 40.40 13.96
#